data_AF-A0A1H5TWG2-F1
#
_entry.id   AF-A0A1H5TWG2-F1
#
_cell.length_a   1.000
_cell.length_b   1.000
_cell.length_c   1.000
_cell.angle_alpha   90.00
_cell.angle_beta   90.00
_cell.angle_gamma   90.00
#
_symmetry.space_group_name_H-M   'P 1'
#
loop_
_entity.id
_entity.type
_entity.pdbx_description
1 polymer ?
#
loop_
_entity_poly.entity_id
_entity_poly.type
_entity_poly.pdbx_seq_one_letter_code
_entity_poly.pdbx_strand_id
1 'polypeptide(L)' 'MKSLNDSLRDEFSEILQRDEYRKVIDEKSLDVNVLKKAFDILLKYKSDVDMVDKSRTEFENYLINYFKSQKNDN' A
#
# COMPACT_ATOMS: atom_id res chain seq x y z
N MET A 1 -16.48 -14.85 9.41
CA MET A 1 -16.96 -14.05 8.26
C MET A 1 -15.86 -13.07 7.93
N LYS A 2 -15.37 -13.00 6.69
CA LYS A 2 -14.35 -12.02 6.30
C LYS A 2 -14.96 -10.61 6.31
N SER A 3 -14.25 -9.62 6.83
CA SER A 3 -14.68 -8.22 6.70
C SER A 3 -14.42 -7.72 5.27
N LEU A 4 -15.06 -6.62 4.88
CA LEU A 4 -14.76 -5.94 3.61
C LEU A 4 -13.27 -5.60 3.49
N ASN A 5 -12.62 -5.20 4.58
CA ASN A 5 -11.18 -4.92 4.57
C ASN A 5 -10.35 -6.17 4.31
N ASP A 6 -10.75 -7.32 4.84
CA ASP A 6 -10.02 -8.56 4.62
C ASP A 6 -10.14 -9.00 3.15
N SER A 7 -11.34 -8.89 2.57
CA SER A 7 -11.54 -9.16 1.14
C SER A 7 -10.70 -8.23 0.25
N LEU A 8 -10.65 -6.93 0.56
CA LEU A 8 -9.84 -5.97 -0.20
C LEU A 8 -8.34 -6.23 -0.07
N ARG A 9 -7.86 -6.68 1.09
CA ARG A 9 -6.45 -7.07 1.28
C ARG A 9 -6.07 -8.30 0.48
N ASP A 10 -6.96 -9.27 0.43
CA ASP A 10 -6.77 -10.49 -0.37
C ASP A 10 -6.69 -10.12 -1.85
N GLU A 11 -7.65 -9.34 -2.36
CA GLU A 11 -7.66 -8.87 -3.75
C GLU A 11 -6.42 -8.04 -4.09
N PHE A 12 -6.01 -7.13 -3.21
CA PHE A 12 -4.78 -6.37 -3.40
C PHE A 12 -3.55 -7.28 -3.45
N SER A 13 -3.50 -8.32 -2.62
CA SER A 13 -2.41 -9.31 -2.65
C SER A 13 -2.38 -10.09 -3.96
N GLU A 14 -3.55 -10.45 -4.51
CA GLU A 14 -3.65 -11.09 -5.83
C GLU A 14 -3.21 -10.14 -6.96
N ILE A 15 -3.59 -8.86 -6.90
CA ILE A 15 -3.15 -7.84 -7.86
C ILE A 15 -1.62 -7.75 -7.89
N LEU A 16 -0.96 -7.70 -6.73
CA LEU A 16 0.51 -7.65 -6.65
C LEU A 16 1.21 -8.88 -7.24
N GLN A 17 0.49 -10.01 -7.40
CA GLN A 17 1.03 -11.23 -8.00
C GLN A 17 0.85 -11.31 -9.51
N ARG A 18 0.02 -10.44 -10.11
CA ARG A 18 -0.16 -10.43 -11.58
C ARG A 18 1.15 -10.00 -12.25
N ASP A 19 1.47 -10.64 -13.38
CA ASP A 19 2.75 -10.48 -14.07
C ASP A 19 3.13 -9.01 -14.34
N GLU A 20 2.15 -8.18 -14.69
CA GLU A 20 2.34 -6.75 -14.97
C GLU A 20 2.87 -5.96 -13.76
N TYR A 21 2.38 -6.25 -12.55
CA TYR A 21 2.80 -5.58 -11.33
C TYR A 21 4.02 -6.25 -10.72
N ARG A 22 4.05 -7.59 -10.75
CA ARG A 22 5.17 -8.37 -10.24
C ARG A 22 6.48 -8.00 -10.94
N LYS A 23 6.45 -7.85 -12.27
CA LYS A 23 7.60 -7.39 -13.05
C LYS A 23 8.12 -6.04 -12.57
N VAL A 24 7.24 -5.07 -12.34
CA VAL A 24 7.63 -3.73 -11.85
C VAL A 24 8.17 -3.77 -10.43
N ILE A 25 7.57 -4.59 -9.56
CA ILE A 25 8.01 -4.80 -8.18
C ILE A 25 9.43 -5.37 -8.17
N ASP A 26 9.69 -6.39 -8.98
CA ASP A 26 11.00 -7.04 -9.06
C ASP A 26 12.05 -6.10 -9.69
N GLU A 27 11.75 -5.46 -10.82
CA GLU A 27 12.65 -4.54 -11.53
C GLU A 27 13.05 -3.33 -10.67
N LYS A 28 12.13 -2.83 -9.85
CA LYS A 28 12.38 -1.68 -8.96
C LYS A 28 12.75 -2.08 -7.54
N SER A 29 12.89 -3.38 -7.26
CA SER A 29 13.19 -3.92 -5.93
C SER A 29 12.26 -3.35 -4.85
N LEU A 30 10.95 -3.30 -5.14
CA LEU A 30 9.95 -2.77 -4.22
C LEU A 30 9.64 -3.80 -3.13
N ASP A 31 9.55 -3.34 -1.87
CA ASP A 31 9.12 -4.20 -0.78
C ASP A 31 7.59 -4.36 -0.78
N VAL A 32 7.14 -5.57 -1.11
CA VAL A 32 5.72 -5.96 -1.12
C VAL A 32 5.03 -5.73 0.23
N ASN A 33 5.74 -5.91 1.34
CA ASN A 33 5.16 -5.70 2.67
C ASN A 33 4.87 -4.23 2.93
N VAL A 34 5.69 -3.33 2.37
CA VAL A 34 5.48 -1.88 2.46
C VAL A 34 4.28 -1.47 1.65
N LEU A 35 4.13 -2.01 0.44
CA LEU A 35 2.96 -1.76 -0.40
C LEU A 35 1.67 -2.20 0.30
N LYS A 36 1.68 -3.37 0.94
CA LYS A 36 0.54 -3.88 1.73
C LYS A 36 0.21 -2.99 2.93
N LYS A 37 1.22 -2.55 3.69
CA LYS A 37 1.01 -1.61 4.81
C LYS A 37 0.53 -0.24 4.35
N ALA A 38 1.00 0.23 3.20
CA ALA A 38 0.54 1.48 2.62
C ALA A 38 -0.94 1.35 2.21
N PHE A 39 -1.34 0.22 1.63
CA PHE A 39 -2.75 -0.05 1.30
C PHE A 39 -3.67 -0.05 2.53
N ASP A 40 -3.21 -0.52 3.70
CA ASP A 40 -3.98 -0.43 4.94
C ASP A 40 -4.38 1.00 5.32
N ILE A 41 -3.57 2.00 4.95
CA ILE A 41 -3.89 3.42 5.21
C ILE A 41 -5.09 3.84 4.35
N LEU A 42 -5.14 3.41 3.08
CA LEU A 42 -6.27 3.68 2.20
C LEU A 42 -7.55 3.03 2.72
N LEU A 43 -7.46 1.79 3.24
CA LEU A 43 -8.59 1.07 3.80
C LEU A 43 -9.22 1.75 5.04
N LYS A 44 -8.47 2.59 5.77
CA LYS A 44 -8.98 3.36 6.92
C LYS A 44 -9.99 4.42 6.50
N TYR A 45 -9.83 4.99 5.32
CA TYR A 45 -10.61 6.13 4.84
C TYR A 45 -11.61 5.77 3.73
N LYS A 46 -11.61 4.51 3.24
CA LYS A 46 -12.44 4.04 2.12
C LYS A 46 -13.95 4.31 2.20
N SER A 47 -14.48 4.52 3.41
CA SER A 47 -15.92 4.72 3.65
C SER A 47 -16.35 6.18 3.51
N ASP A 48 -15.41 7.11 3.40
CA ASP A 48 -15.67 8.54 3.35
C ASP A 48 -15.06 9.12 2.06
N VAL A 49 -15.93 9.43 1.10
CA VAL A 49 -15.54 9.93 -0.22
C VAL A 49 -14.84 11.29 -0.12
N ASP A 50 -15.16 12.08 0.89
CA ASP A 50 -14.53 13.39 1.12
C ASP A 50 -13.12 13.25 1.69
N MET A 51 -12.75 12.04 2.16
CA MET A 51 -11.43 11.74 2.72
C MET A 51 -10.47 11.11 1.70
N VAL A 52 -10.84 11.02 0.41
CA VAL A 52 -9.97 10.44 -0.63
C VAL A 52 -8.64 11.18 -0.72
N ASP A 53 -8.65 12.51 -0.78
CA ASP A 53 -7.41 13.31 -0.86
C ASP A 53 -6.55 13.15 0.39
N LYS A 54 -7.17 13.17 1.57
CA LYS A 54 -6.49 12.91 2.84
C LYS A 54 -5.87 11.51 2.87
N SER A 55 -6.60 10.50 2.41
CA SER A 55 -6.11 9.12 2.36
C SER A 55 -4.88 8.99 1.47
N ARG A 56 -4.86 9.71 0.34
CA ARG A 56 -3.73 9.77 -0.56
C ARG A 56 -2.53 10.46 0.07
N THR A 57 -2.75 11.61 0.72
CA THR A 57 -1.67 12.32 1.44
C THR A 57 -1.05 11.44 2.54
N GLU A 58 -1.87 10.75 3.34
CA GLU A 58 -1.38 9.84 4.39
C GLU A 58 -0.61 8.64 3.80
N PHE A 59 -1.08 8.11 2.67
CA PHE A 59 -0.40 7.06 1.94
C PHE A 59 0.99 7.51 1.45
N GLU A 60 1.07 8.68 0.81
CA GLU A 60 2.33 9.24 0.30
C GLU A 60 3.29 9.55 1.46
N ASN A 61 2.79 10.14 2.56
CA ASN A 61 3.58 10.41 3.76
C ASN A 61 4.15 9.15 4.38
N TYR A 62 3.37 8.06 4.46
CA TYR A 62 3.84 6.78 4.97
C TYR A 62 5.03 6.25 4.15
N LEU A 63 4.91 6.27 2.82
CA LEU A 63 5.98 5.83 1.92
C LEU A 63 7.23 6.70 2.07
N ILE A 64 7.08 8.03 2.07
CA ILE A 64 8.20 8.97 2.24
C ILE A 64 8.93 8.70 3.56
N ASN A 65 8.19 8.55 4.66
CA ASN A 65 8.78 8.32 5.97
C ASN A 65 9.47 6.96 6.04
N TYR A 66 8.87 5.92 5.44
CA TYR A 66 9.48 4.60 5.34
C TYR A 66 10.81 4.63 4.58
N PHE A 67 10.85 5.29 3.42
CA PHE A 67 12.09 5.38 2.64
C PHE A 67 13.15 6.27 3.30
N LYS A 68 12.73 7.30 4.04
CA LYS A 68 13.65 8.13 4.84
C LYS A 68 14.29 7.35 5.97
N SER A 69 13.54 6.51 6.70
CA SER A 69 14.12 5.71 7.79
C SER A 69 15.12 4.68 7.26
N GLN A 70 14.82 4.02 6.13
CA GLN A 70 15.75 3.10 5.48
C GLN A 70 17.05 3.76 5.00
N LYS A 71 17.02 5.05 4.64
CA LYS A 71 18.21 5.82 4.24
C LYS A 71 19.10 6.25 5.41
N ASN A 72 18.55 6.37 6.62
CA ASN A 72 19.30 6.80 7.80
C ASN A 72 19.92 5.62 8.58
N ASP A 73 19.57 4.38 8.23
CA ASP A 73 20.17 3.15 8.80
C ASP A 73 21.38 2.64 7.99
N ASN A 74 21.85 3.40 6.98
CA ASN A 74 23.11 3.20 6.25
C ASN A 74 24.13 4.29 6.59
#